data_AF-A0AAV1K8B1-F1
#
_entry.id   AF-A0AAV1K8B1-F1
#
_cell.length_a   1.000
_cell.length_b   1.000
_cell.length_c   1.000
_cell.angle_alpha   90.00
_cell.angle_beta   90.00
_cell.angle_gamma   90.00
#
_symmetry.space_group_name_H-M   'P 1'
#
loop_
_entity.id
_entity.type
_entity.pdbx_description
1 polymer ?
#
loop_
_entity_poly.entity_id
_entity_poly.type
_entity_poly.pdbx_seq_one_letter_code
_entity_poly.pdbx_strand_id
1 'polypeptide(L)'
;MPNLNQKQIEEYLALINDGERSEDDLEESDTEGHENFCENRDDLESPLEEENDDPDNNPFMAGDPPLINEATANDQVPQVPFPSTSQASRRATMRGLVWKVKNFVLNSDQTAFHGDTTYPPELKDEATTGTPYSIFSHFITSEIVQRIVEESNLYSVQKNVTKPLNLSETELRKFMAILIYMSVIKYPNVRLYWSNTVGFQPIKDIMTVNRFETIRRFLHFNNNEKHLPKEHP
;
A
#
# COMPACT_ATOMS: atom_id res chain seq x y z
N MET A 1 -25.42 -23.25 11.31
CA MET A 1 -25.91 -22.13 10.47
C MET A 1 -27.15 -22.62 9.73
N PRO A 2 -28.17 -21.78 9.47
CA PRO A 2 -29.26 -22.18 8.58
C PRO A 2 -28.74 -22.32 7.15
N ASN A 3 -29.16 -23.36 6.43
CA ASN A 3 -28.83 -23.52 5.01
C ASN A 3 -29.66 -22.55 4.17
N LEU A 4 -29.00 -21.80 3.29
CA LEU A 4 -29.65 -20.98 2.27
C LEU A 4 -30.28 -21.90 1.20
N ASN A 5 -31.46 -21.52 0.71
CA ASN A 5 -32.09 -22.22 -0.41
C ASN A 5 -31.59 -21.68 -1.76
N GLN A 6 -31.79 -22.45 -2.82
CA GLN A 6 -31.31 -22.13 -4.18
C GLN A 6 -31.68 -20.72 -4.65
N LYS A 7 -32.92 -20.27 -4.37
CA LYS A 7 -33.39 -18.93 -4.76
C LYS A 7 -32.64 -17.81 -4.03
N GLN A 8 -32.32 -18.02 -2.75
CA GLN A 8 -31.50 -17.06 -1.99
C GLN A 8 -30.07 -16.99 -2.52
N ILE A 9 -29.50 -18.13 -2.94
CA ILE A 9 -28.17 -18.17 -3.56
C ILE A 9 -28.17 -17.40 -4.89
N GLU A 10 -29.18 -17.60 -5.74
CA GLU A 10 -29.35 -16.88 -7.00
C GLU A 10 -29.52 -15.36 -6.79
N GLU A 11 -30.30 -14.95 -5.79
CA GLU A 11 -30.49 -13.54 -5.41
C GLU A 11 -29.19 -12.89 -4.92
N TYR A 12 -28.37 -13.60 -4.13
CA TYR A 12 -27.05 -13.12 -3.71
C TYR A 12 -26.05 -13.04 -4.86
N LEU A 13 -26.07 -13.99 -5.80
CA LEU A 13 -25.20 -13.97 -6.98
C LEU A 13 -25.57 -12.86 -7.97
N ALA A 14 -26.86 -12.56 -8.12
CA ALA A 14 -27.31 -11.40 -8.92
C ALA A 14 -26.77 -10.08 -8.35
N LEU A 15 -26.86 -9.88 -7.03
CA LEU A 15 -26.33 -8.69 -6.35
C LEU A 15 -24.82 -8.50 -6.49
N ILE A 16 -24.08 -9.59 -6.71
CA ILE A 16 -22.63 -9.59 -6.91
C ILE A 16 -22.25 -9.14 -8.34
N ASN A 17 -23.05 -9.50 -9.33
CA ASN A 17 -22.68 -9.43 -10.75
C ASN A 17 -22.73 -8.01 -11.34
N ASP A 18 -23.40 -7.06 -10.69
CA ASP A 18 -23.47 -5.65 -11.11
C ASP A 18 -22.19 -4.86 -10.76
N GLY A 19 -21.18 -5.50 -10.16
CA GLY A 19 -19.95 -4.88 -9.64
C GLY A 19 -18.69 -5.07 -10.49
N GLU A 20 -18.79 -5.59 -11.72
CA GLU A 20 -17.66 -5.83 -12.65
C GLU A 20 -17.10 -4.54 -13.26
N ARG A 21 -16.50 -3.68 -12.43
CA ARG A 21 -15.49 -2.70 -12.85
C ARG A 21 -14.16 -3.12 -12.27
N SER A 22 -13.21 -3.45 -13.14
CA SER A 22 -11.81 -3.72 -12.75
C SER A 22 -11.28 -2.55 -11.92
N GLU A 23 -10.79 -2.84 -10.71
CA GLU A 23 -10.18 -1.82 -9.83
C GLU A 23 -8.74 -1.45 -10.26
N ASP A 24 -8.18 -2.14 -11.26
CA ASP A 24 -6.78 -2.01 -11.68
C ASP A 24 -6.53 -0.78 -12.59
N ASP A 25 -7.59 -0.19 -13.18
CA ASP A 25 -7.52 1.00 -14.04
C ASP A 25 -7.88 2.30 -13.26
N LEU A 26 -7.23 2.53 -12.12
CA LEU A 26 -7.18 3.85 -11.50
C LEU A 26 -5.99 4.65 -12.05
N GLU A 27 -6.06 4.99 -13.35
CA GLU A 27 -5.12 5.95 -13.94
C GLU A 27 -5.30 7.35 -13.34
N GLU A 28 -4.17 8.06 -13.32
CA GLU A 28 -3.97 9.36 -12.66
C GLU A 28 -4.59 10.49 -13.50
N SER A 29 -5.78 10.96 -13.12
CA SER A 29 -6.33 12.24 -13.60
C SER A 29 -6.43 13.25 -12.46
N ASP A 30 -5.40 14.08 -12.32
CA ASP A 30 -5.45 15.32 -11.55
C ASP A 30 -6.35 16.34 -12.27
N THR A 31 -7.66 16.13 -12.17
CA THR A 31 -8.69 17.10 -12.54
C THR A 31 -9.69 17.18 -11.39
N GLU A 32 -9.80 18.35 -10.77
CA GLU A 32 -10.80 18.60 -9.74
C GLU A 32 -12.21 18.49 -10.34
N GLY A 33 -12.84 17.34 -10.12
CA GLY A 33 -14.19 17.00 -10.59
C GLY A 33 -15.00 16.43 -9.44
N HIS A 34 -16.04 17.16 -9.03
CA HIS A 34 -16.87 16.84 -7.88
C HIS A 34 -17.95 15.80 -8.25
N GLU A 35 -17.58 14.51 -8.25
CA GLU A 35 -18.51 13.41 -8.57
C GLU A 35 -19.00 12.67 -7.31
N ASN A 36 -20.03 13.23 -6.68
CA ASN A 36 -20.86 12.52 -5.70
C ASN A 36 -21.75 11.49 -6.43
N PHE A 37 -21.34 10.22 -6.51
CA PHE A 37 -22.18 9.15 -7.09
C PHE A 37 -23.35 8.70 -6.18
N CYS A 38 -23.84 9.56 -5.30
CA CYS A 38 -24.98 9.32 -4.42
C CYS A 38 -25.97 10.50 -4.50
N GLU A 39 -26.59 10.69 -5.66
CA GLU A 39 -27.77 11.56 -5.76
C GLU A 39 -29.07 10.79 -5.61
N ASN A 40 -30.03 11.45 -4.96
CA ASN A 40 -31.46 11.14 -4.88
C ASN A 40 -31.89 10.03 -3.90
N ARG A 41 -31.99 10.41 -2.62
CA ARG A 41 -33.26 10.29 -1.89
C ARG A 41 -33.48 11.49 -0.97
N ASP A 42 -34.65 12.09 -1.11
CA ASP A 42 -35.00 13.45 -0.72
C ASP A 42 -35.12 13.73 0.80
N ASP A 43 -35.09 15.03 1.12
CA ASP A 43 -35.71 15.73 2.26
C ASP A 43 -35.21 15.49 3.72
N LEU A 44 -34.34 16.40 4.23
CA LEU A 44 -34.74 17.46 5.21
C LEU A 44 -33.60 18.47 5.53
N GLU A 45 -34.01 19.66 6.01
CA GLU A 45 -33.24 20.87 6.39
C GLU A 45 -32.08 20.61 7.42
N SER A 46 -31.07 21.49 7.64
CA SER A 46 -30.97 22.95 7.45
C SER A 46 -29.50 23.43 7.26
N PRO A 47 -29.26 24.68 6.79
CA PRO A 47 -27.91 25.24 6.64
C PRO A 47 -27.45 26.07 7.87
N LEU A 48 -26.15 26.03 8.17
CA LEU A 48 -25.46 27.06 8.94
C LEU A 48 -24.33 27.63 8.07
N GLU A 49 -24.34 28.96 7.96
CA GLU A 49 -23.39 29.77 7.20
C GLU A 49 -22.16 30.06 8.07
N GLU A 50 -20.94 29.92 7.52
CA GLU A 50 -19.77 30.68 7.99
C GLU A 50 -18.97 31.19 6.77
N GLU A 51 -18.35 32.36 6.94
CA GLU A 51 -17.99 33.28 5.85
C GLU A 51 -16.69 32.90 5.10
N ASN A 52 -16.60 33.36 3.84
CA ASN A 52 -15.33 33.46 3.13
C ASN A 52 -14.64 34.76 3.52
N ASP A 53 -13.33 34.73 3.81
CA ASP A 53 -12.48 35.91 3.79
C ASP A 53 -11.07 35.53 3.30
N ASP A 54 -10.72 35.98 2.09
CA ASP A 54 -9.39 35.89 1.48
C ASP A 54 -8.95 37.30 1.04
N PRO A 55 -7.88 37.87 1.61
CA PRO A 55 -7.31 39.13 1.15
C PRO A 55 -5.89 38.96 0.56
N ASP A 56 -5.85 38.84 -0.77
CA ASP A 56 -4.95 39.55 -1.69
C ASP A 56 -3.45 39.77 -1.31
N ASN A 57 -2.57 39.04 -2.02
CA ASN A 57 -1.71 39.61 -3.07
C ASN A 57 -0.73 40.79 -2.75
N ASN A 58 0.59 40.51 -2.74
CA ASN A 58 1.53 41.09 -3.74
C ASN A 58 2.96 40.48 -3.67
N PRO A 59 3.79 40.59 -4.74
CA PRO A 59 5.06 39.89 -4.89
C PRO A 59 6.32 40.79 -4.73
N PHE A 60 7.51 40.18 -4.58
CA PHE A 60 8.71 40.68 -5.26
C PHE A 60 9.80 39.63 -5.52
N MET A 61 10.73 39.97 -6.41
CA MET A 61 11.69 39.10 -7.12
C MET A 61 13.09 39.00 -6.50
N ALA A 62 13.78 37.91 -6.91
CA ALA A 62 15.23 37.79 -7.18
C ALA A 62 16.26 37.69 -6.03
N GLY A 63 17.19 36.72 -6.15
CA GLY A 63 18.43 36.74 -5.37
C GLY A 63 19.25 35.44 -5.21
N ASP A 64 19.57 34.72 -6.30
CA ASP A 64 20.77 33.85 -6.35
C ASP A 64 22.00 34.65 -6.83
N PRO A 65 23.27 34.22 -6.65
CA PRO A 65 23.79 33.07 -5.89
C PRO A 65 24.66 33.59 -4.70
N PRO A 66 25.98 33.31 -4.41
CA PRO A 66 27.05 32.57 -5.11
C PRO A 66 27.56 31.29 -4.41
N LEU A 67 28.19 30.41 -5.20
CA LEU A 67 29.11 29.34 -4.75
C LEU A 67 30.46 29.93 -4.30
N ILE A 68 31.05 29.39 -3.22
CA ILE A 68 32.49 29.51 -2.95
C ILE A 68 33.04 28.13 -2.57
N ASN A 69 33.98 27.64 -3.38
CA ASN A 69 34.86 26.52 -3.03
C ASN A 69 36.18 27.10 -2.51
N GLU A 70 36.54 26.84 -1.26
CA GLU A 70 37.95 26.83 -0.84
C GLU A 70 38.26 25.54 -0.08
N ALA A 71 39.49 25.07 -0.21
CA ALA A 71 39.89 23.70 0.07
C ALA A 71 40.72 23.56 1.36
N THR A 72 41.06 22.31 1.65
CA THR A 72 42.11 21.84 2.58
C THR A 72 41.78 21.75 4.08
N ALA A 73 41.44 20.53 4.50
CA ALA A 73 42.09 19.88 5.64
C ALA A 73 42.12 18.36 5.40
N ASN A 74 43.19 17.69 5.85
CA ASN A 74 43.38 16.24 5.69
C ASN A 74 42.23 15.43 6.31
N ASP A 75 41.78 14.38 5.62
CA ASP A 75 41.50 13.12 6.30
C ASP A 75 41.95 11.93 5.43
N GLN A 76 42.86 11.11 5.95
CA GLN A 76 43.45 9.98 5.23
C GLN A 76 42.63 8.72 5.50
N VAL A 77 41.68 8.42 4.61
CA VAL A 77 40.95 7.14 4.65
C VAL A 77 41.91 6.01 4.19
N PRO A 78 42.15 4.96 5.00
CA PRO A 78 43.06 3.88 4.61
C PRO A 78 42.52 3.09 3.40
N GLN A 79 43.33 3.00 2.34
CA GLN A 79 43.01 2.17 1.18
C GLN A 79 43.17 0.67 1.52
N VAL A 80 42.06 -0.05 1.56
CA VAL A 80 42.07 -1.52 1.49
C VAL A 80 42.35 -1.97 0.04
N PRO A 81 43.23 -2.96 -0.21
CA PRO A 81 43.50 -3.41 -1.57
C PRO A 81 42.32 -4.17 -2.16
N PHE A 82 41.55 -3.53 -3.04
CA PHE A 82 40.55 -4.23 -3.86
C PHE A 82 41.27 -5.08 -4.92
N PRO A 83 40.93 -6.38 -5.06
CA PRO A 83 41.52 -7.22 -6.10
C PRO A 83 41.07 -6.73 -7.48
N SER A 84 42.02 -6.23 -8.27
CA SER A 84 41.77 -5.77 -9.64
C SER A 84 41.35 -6.93 -10.54
N THR A 85 40.03 -7.15 -10.64
CA THR A 85 39.43 -8.08 -11.59
C THR A 85 38.87 -7.29 -12.76
N SER A 86 39.65 -7.18 -13.82
CA SER A 86 39.22 -6.61 -15.10
C SER A 86 38.29 -7.58 -15.86
N GLN A 87 37.15 -7.92 -15.26
CA GLN A 87 36.07 -8.55 -15.99
C GLN A 87 35.21 -7.46 -16.64
N ALA A 88 35.36 -7.32 -17.96
CA ALA A 88 34.43 -6.55 -18.76
C ALA A 88 33.01 -7.09 -18.53
N SER A 89 32.16 -6.28 -17.88
CA SER A 89 30.76 -6.63 -17.64
C SER A 89 30.08 -6.85 -18.99
N ARG A 90 29.86 -8.12 -19.34
CA ARG A 90 29.02 -8.48 -20.47
C ARG A 90 27.59 -8.16 -20.06
N ARG A 91 27.17 -6.92 -20.29
CA ARG A 91 25.81 -6.43 -20.08
C ARG A 91 24.87 -7.31 -20.93
N ALA A 92 24.34 -8.37 -20.33
CA ALA A 92 23.46 -9.32 -20.98
C ALA A 92 22.22 -8.55 -21.42
N THR A 93 22.17 -8.20 -22.71
CA THR A 93 21.13 -7.32 -23.21
C THR A 93 19.86 -8.14 -23.30
N MET A 94 18.97 -8.00 -22.31
CA MET A 94 17.70 -8.72 -22.19
C MET A 94 16.66 -8.28 -23.24
N ARG A 95 17.06 -8.24 -24.51
CA ARG A 95 16.18 -7.93 -25.64
C ARG A 95 15.40 -9.19 -26.02
N GLY A 96 14.07 -9.13 -25.86
CA GLY A 96 13.17 -10.19 -26.30
C GLY A 96 12.52 -11.04 -25.20
N LEU A 97 12.44 -10.55 -23.94
CA LEU A 97 11.49 -11.14 -22.99
C LEU A 97 10.07 -10.86 -23.48
N VAL A 98 9.39 -11.92 -23.92
CA VAL A 98 7.95 -11.90 -24.22
C VAL A 98 7.27 -12.71 -23.13
N TRP A 99 6.48 -12.03 -22.29
CA TRP A 99 5.61 -12.69 -21.34
C TRP A 99 4.62 -13.59 -22.08
N LYS A 100 4.59 -14.88 -21.73
CA LYS A 100 3.67 -15.86 -22.31
C LYS A 100 2.73 -16.35 -21.23
N VAL A 101 1.43 -16.13 -21.42
CA VAL A 101 0.41 -16.78 -20.61
C VAL A 101 0.48 -18.28 -20.89
N LYS A 102 0.87 -19.06 -19.87
CA LYS A 102 0.99 -20.52 -19.94
C LYS A 102 0.56 -21.10 -18.60
N ASN A 103 -0.28 -22.13 -18.64
CA ASN A 103 -0.57 -22.94 -17.45
C ASN A 103 0.74 -23.58 -16.96
N PHE A 104 1.22 -23.10 -15.82
CA PHE A 104 2.54 -23.44 -15.28
C PHE A 104 2.45 -24.76 -14.49
N VAL A 105 2.41 -25.87 -15.22
CA VAL A 105 2.43 -27.22 -14.63
C VAL A 105 3.84 -27.50 -14.12
N LEU A 106 4.04 -27.23 -12.83
CA LEU A 106 5.22 -27.66 -12.09
C LEU A 106 5.14 -29.15 -11.78
N ASN A 107 6.28 -29.84 -11.81
CA ASN A 107 6.38 -31.19 -11.27
C ASN A 107 6.60 -31.16 -9.74
N SER A 108 6.40 -32.30 -9.07
CA SER A 108 6.52 -32.39 -7.61
C SER A 108 7.87 -31.90 -7.09
N ASP A 109 8.96 -32.19 -7.81
CA ASP A 109 10.33 -31.83 -7.42
C ASP A 109 10.59 -30.32 -7.51
N GLN A 110 9.94 -29.63 -8.45
CA GLN A 110 9.99 -28.17 -8.59
C GLN A 110 9.14 -27.43 -7.55
N THR A 111 8.08 -28.07 -7.03
CA THR A 111 7.28 -27.54 -5.91
C THR A 111 7.81 -27.95 -4.53
N ALA A 112 8.69 -28.95 -4.46
CA ALA A 112 9.23 -29.42 -3.20
C ALA A 112 10.15 -28.37 -2.59
N PHE A 113 9.95 -28.09 -1.30
CA PHE A 113 10.85 -27.26 -0.53
C PHE A 113 12.09 -28.09 -0.15
N HIS A 114 13.20 -27.86 -0.86
CA HIS A 114 14.51 -28.48 -0.59
C HIS A 114 15.38 -27.67 0.39
N GLY A 115 14.79 -26.66 1.04
CA GLY A 115 15.46 -25.85 2.06
C GLY A 115 15.51 -26.56 3.41
N ASP A 116 16.22 -25.95 4.36
CA ASP A 116 16.24 -26.44 5.74
C ASP A 116 14.86 -26.26 6.39
N THR A 117 14.34 -27.34 6.97
CA THR A 117 13.07 -27.36 7.72
C THR A 117 13.28 -27.28 9.23
N THR A 118 14.51 -27.10 9.71
CA THR A 118 14.75 -26.86 11.14
C THR A 118 14.25 -25.47 11.52
N TYR A 119 13.48 -25.40 12.61
CA TYR A 119 13.03 -24.12 13.15
C TYR A 119 14.23 -23.36 13.72
N PRO A 120 14.40 -22.06 13.39
CA PRO A 120 15.38 -21.21 14.06
C PRO A 120 15.20 -21.31 15.58
N PRO A 121 16.29 -21.45 16.37
CA PRO A 121 16.18 -21.55 17.83
C PRO A 121 15.41 -20.36 18.43
N GLU A 122 15.58 -19.19 17.84
CA GLU A 122 14.96 -17.89 18.14
C GLU A 122 13.44 -17.82 17.89
N LEU A 123 12.86 -18.84 17.23
CA LEU A 123 11.43 -18.94 16.94
C LEU A 123 10.77 -20.18 17.55
N LYS A 124 11.56 -21.04 18.19
CA LYS A 124 11.09 -22.33 18.68
C LYS A 124 10.09 -22.16 19.83
N ASP A 125 10.32 -21.19 20.70
CA ASP A 125 9.48 -20.93 21.87
C ASP A 125 8.19 -20.20 21.46
N GLU A 126 8.25 -19.24 20.53
CA GLU A 126 7.09 -18.59 19.89
C GLU A 126 6.24 -19.58 19.10
N ALA A 127 6.85 -20.50 18.34
CA ALA A 127 6.11 -21.51 17.57
C ALA A 127 5.43 -22.55 18.47
N THR A 128 5.94 -22.80 19.67
CA THR A 128 5.42 -23.82 20.59
C THR A 128 4.46 -23.25 21.64
N THR A 129 4.69 -22.02 22.10
CA THR A 129 3.97 -21.39 23.22
C THR A 129 3.43 -19.98 22.93
N GLY A 130 3.84 -19.38 21.82
CA GLY A 130 3.40 -18.05 21.41
C GLY A 130 1.97 -18.03 20.88
N THR A 131 1.36 -16.85 20.89
CA THR A 131 0.09 -16.62 20.21
C THR A 131 0.32 -16.40 18.70
N PRO A 132 -0.70 -16.60 17.84
CA PRO A 132 -0.60 -16.25 16.42
C PRO A 132 -0.18 -14.79 16.18
N TYR A 133 -0.59 -13.88 17.07
CA TYR A 133 -0.16 -12.49 17.05
C TYR A 133 1.33 -12.30 17.37
N SER A 134 1.88 -13.09 18.29
CA SER A 134 3.32 -13.08 18.62
C SER A 134 4.17 -13.49 17.42
N ILE A 135 3.76 -14.58 16.75
CA ILE A 135 4.44 -15.07 15.53
C ILE A 135 4.35 -14.03 14.40
N PHE A 136 3.16 -13.45 14.17
CA PHE A 136 3.01 -12.37 13.18
C PHE A 136 3.90 -11.16 13.48
N SER A 137 3.96 -10.73 14.75
CA SER A 137 4.72 -9.55 15.17
C SER A 137 6.24 -9.74 15.11
N HIS A 138 6.73 -10.97 15.08
CA HIS A 138 8.15 -11.27 14.84
C HIS A 138 8.55 -10.93 13.39
N PHE A 139 7.67 -11.18 12.41
CA PHE A 139 7.94 -10.84 11.01
C PHE A 139 7.56 -9.39 10.66
N ILE A 140 6.44 -8.91 11.23
CA ILE A 140 5.94 -7.54 11.03
C ILE A 140 6.24 -6.74 12.30
N THR A 141 7.52 -6.40 12.45
CA THR A 141 8.05 -5.70 13.62
C THR A 141 7.52 -4.27 13.72
N SER A 142 7.64 -3.65 14.89
CA SER A 142 7.18 -2.26 15.08
C SER A 142 7.94 -1.27 14.22
N GLU A 143 9.22 -1.51 13.92
CA GLU A 143 10.04 -0.67 13.04
C GLU A 143 9.53 -0.71 11.59
N ILE A 144 9.08 -1.88 11.11
CA ILE A 144 8.44 -2.03 9.79
C ILE A 144 7.11 -1.26 9.77
N VAL A 145 6.27 -1.43 10.79
CA VAL A 145 4.97 -0.73 10.89
C VAL A 145 5.17 0.78 10.94
N GLN A 146 6.08 1.26 11.80
CA GLN A 146 6.44 2.67 11.90
C GLN A 146 6.91 3.22 10.55
N ARG A 147 7.83 2.51 9.86
CA ARG A 147 8.36 3.00 8.58
C ARG A 147 7.29 3.09 7.49
N ILE A 148 6.37 2.13 7.42
CA ILE A 148 5.24 2.21 6.48
C ILE A 148 4.34 3.41 6.81
N VAL A 149 4.08 3.69 8.09
CA VAL A 149 3.30 4.87 8.52
C VAL A 149 3.99 6.17 8.12
N GLU A 150 5.28 6.29 8.38
CA GLU A 150 6.09 7.48 8.03
C GLU A 150 6.06 7.75 6.52
N GLU A 151 6.36 6.74 5.69
CA GLU A 151 6.45 6.90 4.24
C GLU A 151 5.07 7.09 3.59
N SER A 152 4.02 6.45 4.11
CA SER A 152 2.64 6.66 3.62
C SER A 152 2.12 8.06 3.94
N ASN A 153 2.42 8.59 5.13
CA ASN A 153 2.08 9.97 5.48
C ASN A 153 2.89 10.97 4.65
N LEU A 154 4.20 10.76 4.50
CA LEU A 154 5.06 11.59 3.64
C LEU A 154 4.55 11.63 2.20
N TYR A 155 4.21 10.48 1.61
CA TYR A 155 3.65 10.39 0.26
C TYR A 155 2.35 11.18 0.12
N SER A 156 1.46 11.13 1.12
CA SER A 156 0.22 11.91 1.08
C SER A 156 0.46 13.42 1.04
N VAL A 157 1.46 13.92 1.78
CA VAL A 157 1.86 15.33 1.76
C VAL A 157 2.56 15.71 0.46
N GLN A 158 3.42 14.82 -0.08
CA GLN A 158 4.05 14.99 -1.40
C GLN A 158 3.02 15.08 -2.54
N LYS A 159 1.86 14.40 -2.42
CA LYS A 159 0.75 14.49 -3.37
C LYS A 159 -0.18 15.67 -3.13
N ASN A 160 -0.57 15.95 -1.88
CA ASN A 160 -1.36 17.14 -1.54
C ASN A 160 -1.16 17.56 -0.08
N VAL A 161 -0.40 18.65 0.12
CA VAL A 161 -0.10 19.22 1.44
C VAL A 161 -1.36 19.59 2.24
N THR A 162 -2.47 19.95 1.59
CA THR A 162 -3.72 20.35 2.26
C THR A 162 -4.54 19.18 2.81
N LYS A 163 -4.26 17.94 2.39
CA LYS A 163 -5.04 16.74 2.74
C LYS A 163 -4.14 15.58 3.19
N PRO A 164 -3.38 15.74 4.30
CA PRO A 164 -2.51 14.68 4.82
C PRO A 164 -3.31 13.45 5.27
N LEU A 165 -2.74 12.27 5.04
CA LEU A 165 -3.36 10.97 5.37
C LEU A 165 -3.61 10.80 6.88
N ASN A 166 -2.71 11.32 7.73
CA ASN A 166 -2.74 11.18 9.18
C ASN A 166 -2.91 9.72 9.66
N LEU A 167 -2.21 8.79 9.00
CA LEU A 167 -2.17 7.38 9.38
C LEU A 167 -1.42 7.20 10.70
N SER A 168 -1.91 6.31 11.56
CA SER A 168 -1.24 5.88 12.79
C SER A 168 -0.86 4.40 12.73
N GLU A 169 0.11 3.96 13.53
CA GLU A 169 0.46 2.53 13.63
C GLU A 169 -0.73 1.63 13.97
N THR A 170 -1.55 2.06 14.94
CA THR A 170 -2.78 1.34 15.35
C THR A 170 -3.73 1.16 14.17
N GLU A 171 -3.85 2.18 13.33
CA GLU A 171 -4.71 2.15 12.15
C GLU A 171 -4.11 1.32 11.01
N LEU A 172 -2.79 1.35 10.80
CA LEU A 172 -2.12 0.45 9.87
C LEU A 172 -2.25 -1.02 10.30
N ARG A 173 -2.13 -1.32 11.61
CA ARG A 173 -2.36 -2.67 12.15
C ARG A 173 -3.81 -3.12 11.95
N LYS A 174 -4.79 -2.22 12.09
CA LYS A 174 -6.20 -2.47 11.73
C LYS A 174 -6.39 -2.76 10.23
N PHE A 175 -5.75 -1.97 9.36
CA PHE A 175 -5.76 -2.18 7.91
C PHE A 175 -5.17 -3.55 7.53
N MET A 176 -4.03 -3.93 8.10
CA MET A 176 -3.43 -5.26 7.91
C MET A 176 -4.35 -6.39 8.42
N ALA A 177 -5.04 -6.21 9.55
CA ALA A 177 -6.01 -7.19 10.03
C ALA A 177 -7.16 -7.41 9.05
N ILE A 178 -7.64 -6.35 8.38
CA ILE A 178 -8.65 -6.45 7.31
C ILE A 178 -8.09 -7.24 6.12
N LEU A 179 -6.85 -6.97 5.68
CA LEU A 179 -6.21 -7.75 4.61
C LEU A 179 -6.08 -9.24 4.97
N ILE A 180 -5.80 -9.57 6.23
CA ILE A 180 -5.77 -10.96 6.72
C ILE A 180 -7.17 -11.59 6.65
N TYR A 181 -8.24 -10.90 7.07
CA TYR A 181 -9.60 -11.41 6.89
C TYR A 181 -9.95 -11.63 5.41
N MET A 182 -9.62 -10.69 4.53
CA MET A 182 -9.79 -10.81 3.07
C MET A 182 -8.89 -11.89 2.44
N SER A 183 -7.85 -12.35 3.14
CA SER A 183 -7.03 -13.48 2.68
C SER A 183 -7.74 -14.83 2.86
N VAL A 184 -8.57 -14.96 3.91
CA VAL A 184 -9.28 -16.18 4.28
C VAL A 184 -10.70 -16.21 3.70
N ILE A 185 -11.42 -15.10 3.79
CA ILE A 185 -12.80 -14.95 3.32
C ILE A 185 -12.76 -14.16 2.02
N LYS A 186 -12.96 -14.82 0.88
CA LYS A 186 -12.85 -14.21 -0.46
C LYS A 186 -14.21 -13.74 -0.96
N TYR A 187 -14.38 -12.42 -1.12
CA TYR A 187 -15.50 -11.82 -1.83
C TYR A 187 -15.05 -11.38 -3.23
N PRO A 188 -15.94 -11.38 -4.24
CA PRO A 188 -15.59 -11.03 -5.62
C PRO A 188 -15.32 -9.54 -5.82
N ASN A 189 -15.85 -8.67 -4.96
CA ASN A 189 -15.61 -7.23 -4.99
C ASN A 189 -15.29 -6.74 -3.56
N VAL A 190 -14.30 -5.84 -3.43
CA VAL A 190 -13.77 -5.37 -2.13
C VAL A 190 -14.80 -4.53 -1.35
N ARG A 191 -15.64 -3.74 -2.02
CA ARG A 191 -16.68 -2.95 -1.33
C ARG A 191 -17.76 -3.83 -0.68
N LEU A 192 -17.97 -5.06 -1.18
CA LEU A 192 -18.97 -5.99 -0.63
C LEU A 192 -18.70 -6.38 0.83
N TYR A 193 -17.45 -6.36 1.32
CA TYR A 193 -17.16 -6.61 2.73
C TYR A 193 -17.84 -5.58 3.66
N TRP A 194 -18.16 -4.39 3.17
CA TRP A 194 -18.89 -3.35 3.90
C TRP A 194 -20.39 -3.27 3.60
N SER A 195 -20.91 -4.10 2.69
CA SER A 195 -22.32 -4.13 2.33
C SER A 195 -23.25 -4.30 3.55
N ASN A 196 -24.45 -3.75 3.48
CA ASN A 196 -25.48 -3.94 4.51
C ASN A 196 -26.26 -5.26 4.36
N THR A 197 -26.17 -5.93 3.20
CA THR A 197 -26.86 -7.21 2.94
C THR A 197 -25.94 -8.43 3.04
N VAL A 198 -24.69 -8.29 2.60
CA VAL A 198 -23.70 -9.39 2.53
C VAL A 198 -22.38 -9.09 3.25
N GLY A 199 -22.25 -7.92 3.87
CA GLY A 199 -20.99 -7.49 4.49
C GLY A 199 -20.53 -8.37 5.63
N PHE A 200 -19.21 -8.37 5.88
CA PHE A 200 -18.58 -9.15 6.92
C PHE A 200 -18.35 -8.27 8.16
N GLN A 201 -19.20 -8.45 9.18
CA GLN A 201 -19.28 -7.54 10.33
C GLN A 201 -17.92 -7.24 11.00
N PRO A 202 -16.99 -8.21 11.22
CA PRO A 202 -15.68 -7.91 11.80
C PRO A 202 -14.83 -6.92 10.98
N ILE A 203 -14.96 -6.87 9.65
CA ILE A 203 -14.29 -5.84 8.83
C ILE A 203 -14.97 -4.48 9.03
N LYS A 204 -16.31 -4.45 9.05
CA LYS A 204 -17.12 -3.23 9.24
C LYS A 204 -16.84 -2.55 10.59
N ASP A 205 -16.63 -3.34 11.64
CA ASP A 205 -16.37 -2.84 13.00
C ASP A 205 -14.93 -2.29 13.17
N ILE A 206 -13.98 -2.70 12.32
CA ILE A 206 -12.58 -2.27 12.42
C ILE A 206 -12.38 -0.86 11.83
N MET A 207 -12.98 -0.58 10.67
CA MET A 207 -12.71 0.58 9.82
C MET A 207 -13.82 0.78 8.77
N THR A 208 -14.05 2.01 8.31
CA THR A 208 -14.98 2.31 7.20
C THR A 208 -14.35 2.02 5.83
N VAL A 209 -15.17 1.66 4.83
CA VAL A 209 -14.68 1.39 3.45
C VAL A 209 -13.88 2.58 2.87
N ASN A 210 -14.36 3.81 3.06
CA ASN A 210 -13.69 5.01 2.57
C ASN A 210 -12.30 5.18 3.21
N ARG A 211 -12.14 4.87 4.51
CA ARG A 211 -10.84 4.97 5.18
C ARG A 211 -9.90 3.85 4.75
N PHE A 212 -10.41 2.62 4.59
CA PHE A 212 -9.64 1.51 4.02
C PHE A 212 -9.12 1.84 2.62
N GLU A 213 -9.96 2.38 1.74
CA GLU A 213 -9.57 2.79 0.38
C GLU A 213 -8.59 3.96 0.38
N THR A 214 -8.77 4.93 1.28
CA THR A 214 -7.83 6.05 1.45
C THR A 214 -6.45 5.55 1.87
N ILE A 215 -6.38 4.62 2.83
CA ILE A 215 -5.11 4.00 3.25
C ILE A 215 -4.52 3.18 2.11
N ARG A 216 -5.31 2.35 1.40
CA ARG A 216 -4.86 1.58 0.23
C ARG A 216 -4.27 2.47 -0.86
N ARG A 217 -4.84 3.66 -1.10
CA ARG A 217 -4.37 4.63 -2.11
C ARG A 217 -3.03 5.29 -1.75
N PHE A 218 -2.83 5.61 -0.47
CA PHE A 218 -1.63 6.32 0.00
C PHE A 218 -0.59 5.39 0.66
N LEU A 219 -0.81 4.08 0.65
CA LEU A 219 0.12 3.10 1.22
C LEU A 219 1.47 3.16 0.48
N HIS A 220 2.52 3.47 1.22
CA HIS A 220 3.85 3.71 0.67
C HIS A 220 4.95 3.17 1.58
N PHE A 221 6.11 2.84 0.99
CA PHE A 221 7.16 2.04 1.65
C PHE A 221 8.56 2.68 1.61
N ASN A 222 8.74 3.80 0.90
CA ASN A 222 10.02 4.49 0.73
C ASN A 222 9.80 5.96 0.35
N ASN A 223 10.75 6.86 0.60
CA ASN A 223 10.60 8.26 0.21
C ASN A 223 10.88 8.43 -1.30
N ASN A 224 9.90 8.95 -2.06
CA ASN A 224 10.00 9.24 -3.50
C ASN A 224 11.21 10.10 -3.89
N GLU A 225 11.64 11.06 -3.05
CA GLU A 225 12.82 11.90 -3.28
C GLU A 225 14.14 11.11 -3.30
N LYS A 226 14.12 9.90 -2.72
CA LYS A 226 15.26 8.97 -2.65
C LYS A 226 15.16 7.84 -3.68
N HIS A 227 14.18 7.87 -4.58
CA HIS A 227 14.10 6.90 -5.66
C HIS A 227 15.22 7.14 -6.67
N LEU A 228 15.98 6.09 -6.96
CA LEU A 228 16.98 6.12 -8.00
C LEU A 228 16.29 6.33 -9.36
N PRO A 229 16.88 7.12 -10.29
CA PRO A 229 16.36 7.24 -11.65
C PRO A 229 16.22 5.86 -12.32
N LYS A 230 15.26 5.71 -13.23
CA LYS A 230 15.04 4.45 -14.00
C LYS A 230 16.29 3.98 -14.79
N GLU A 231 17.24 4.88 -15.02
CA GLU A 231 18.53 4.65 -15.70
C GLU A 231 19.66 4.19 -14.75
N HIS A 232 19.43 4.13 -13.44
CA HIS A 232 20.48 3.75 -12.47
C HIS A 232 20.84 2.25 -12.63
N PRO A 233 22.15 1.89 -12.65
CA PRO A 233 22.61 0.51 -12.80
C PRO A 233 22.33 -0.37 -11.58
#